data_AF-A0A3N5U2R0-F1
#
_entry.id   AF-A0A3N5U2R0-F1
#
_cell.length_a   1.000
_cell.length_b   1.000
_cell.length_c   1.000
_cell.angle_alpha   90.00
_cell.angle_beta   90.00
_cell.angle_gamma   90.00
#
_symmetry.space_group_name_H-M   'P 1'
#
loop_
_entity.id
_entity.type
_entity.pdbx_description
1 polymer ?
#
loop_
_entity_poly.entity_id
_entity_poly.type
_entity_poly.pdbx_seq_one_letter_code
_entity_poly.pdbx_strand_id
1 'polypeptide(L)'
;MGLGMRIFIVKNDGSLERLPVGKYNRLLRHDSNERLLQYAGKRVRCAVIVVESKDRIPVEIVKSQYSYLLFDSNGRLLMEWDEKEARLAMDMLEPVTADIDKQVVDARHKFARKRYAREYLWQPSSEIEAAIRKAIFGRLETSRS
;
A
#
# COMPACT_ATOMS: atom_id res chain seq x y z
N MET A 1 8.36 -2.83 20.90
CA MET A 1 7.53 -2.17 19.88
C MET A 1 7.92 -2.76 18.53
N GLY A 2 6.99 -2.87 17.58
CA GLY A 2 7.27 -3.48 16.29
C GLY A 2 6.38 -2.92 15.18
N LEU A 3 6.94 -2.83 13.99
CA LEU A 3 6.23 -2.38 12.79
C LEU A 3 5.57 -3.57 12.10
N GLY A 4 4.34 -3.38 11.63
CA GLY A 4 3.60 -4.38 10.87
C GLY A 4 2.88 -3.75 9.69
N MET A 5 2.87 -4.46 8.56
CA MET A 5 2.11 -4.04 7.38
C MET A 5 0.68 -4.59 7.41
N ARG A 6 -0.25 -3.78 6.91
CA ARG A 6 -1.65 -4.13 6.63
C ARG A 6 -1.93 -3.72 5.19
N ILE A 7 -2.23 -4.70 4.34
CA ILE A 7 -2.56 -4.46 2.94
C ILE A 7 -4.05 -4.67 2.73
N PHE A 8 -4.68 -3.72 2.08
CA PHE A 8 -6.09 -3.75 1.71
C PHE A 8 -6.25 -3.53 0.21
N ILE A 9 -7.06 -4.37 -0.42
CA ILE A 9 -7.62 -4.11 -1.73
C ILE A 9 -8.91 -3.32 -1.53
N VAL A 10 -9.03 -2.20 -2.24
CA VAL A 10 -10.20 -1.30 -2.16
C VAL A 10 -11.07 -1.53 -3.38
N LYS A 11 -12.22 -2.15 -3.17
CA LYS A 11 -13.18 -2.45 -4.24
C LYS A 11 -13.87 -1.18 -4.74
N ASN A 12 -14.58 -1.26 -5.85
CA ASN A 12 -15.25 -0.11 -6.46
C ASN A 12 -16.38 0.45 -5.58
N ASP A 13 -17.05 -0.42 -4.82
CA ASP A 13 -18.08 -0.06 -3.83
C ASP A 13 -17.53 0.54 -2.52
N GLY A 14 -16.21 0.74 -2.43
CA GLY A 14 -15.54 1.25 -1.23
C GLY A 14 -15.28 0.20 -0.14
N SER A 15 -15.70 -1.06 -0.34
CA SER A 15 -15.41 -2.13 0.60
C SER A 15 -13.91 -2.51 0.59
N LEU A 16 -13.42 -2.91 1.76
CA LEU A 16 -12.02 -3.28 1.98
C LEU A 16 -11.87 -4.80 2.05
N GLU A 17 -10.99 -5.35 1.24
CA GLU A 17 -10.59 -6.76 1.29
C GLU A 17 -9.15 -6.84 1.80
N ARG A 18 -8.92 -7.55 2.91
CA ARG A 18 -7.57 -7.69 3.46
C ARG A 18 -6.76 -8.65 2.61
N LEU A 19 -5.59 -8.20 2.16
CA LEU A 19 -4.59 -9.03 1.49
C LEU A 19 -3.49 -9.42 2.48
N PRO A 20 -3.22 -10.71 2.71
CA PRO A 20 -2.13 -11.13 3.57
C PRO A 20 -0.78 -10.64 3.05
N VAL A 21 0.10 -10.17 3.95
CA VAL A 21 1.45 -9.65 3.60
C VAL A 21 2.25 -10.67 2.79
N GLY A 22 2.22 -11.94 3.18
CA GLY A 22 2.92 -13.00 2.43
C GLY A 22 2.39 -13.15 1.00
N LYS A 23 1.09 -12.99 0.79
CA LYS A 23 0.46 -13.05 -0.54
C LYS A 23 0.86 -11.84 -1.38
N TYR A 24 0.81 -10.65 -0.79
CA TYR A 24 1.28 -9.41 -1.42
C TYR A 24 2.75 -9.50 -1.85
N ASN A 25 3.63 -9.99 -0.96
CA ASN A 25 5.05 -10.15 -1.27
C ASN A 25 5.30 -11.16 -2.40
N ARG A 26 4.55 -12.27 -2.46
CA ARG A 26 4.64 -13.24 -3.56
C ARG A 26 4.17 -12.65 -4.89
N LEU A 27 3.13 -11.81 -4.88
CA LEU A 27 2.68 -11.08 -6.07
C LEU A 27 3.75 -10.11 -6.57
N LEU A 28 4.39 -9.35 -5.67
CA LEU A 28 5.48 -8.43 -6.02
C LEU A 28 6.71 -9.15 -6.58
N ARG A 29 6.98 -10.38 -6.12
CA ARG A 29 8.07 -11.22 -6.62
C ARG A 29 7.73 -11.98 -7.90
N HIS A 30 6.54 -11.74 -8.47
CA HIS A 30 6.02 -12.46 -9.62
C HIS A 30 6.10 -13.99 -9.47
N ASP A 31 5.81 -14.49 -8.27
CA ASP A 31 5.76 -15.94 -8.00
C ASP A 31 4.80 -16.61 -9.00
N SER A 32 5.31 -17.59 -9.74
CA SER A 32 4.55 -18.25 -10.80
C SER A 32 3.26 -18.92 -10.33
N ASN A 33 3.20 -19.28 -9.05
CA ASN A 33 2.08 -19.95 -8.40
C ASN A 33 1.09 -18.97 -7.75
N GLU A 34 1.45 -17.69 -7.58
CA GLU A 34 0.58 -16.70 -6.96
C GLU A 34 -0.20 -15.93 -8.03
N ARG A 35 -1.53 -16.09 -8.02
CA ARG A 35 -2.45 -15.43 -8.95
C ARG A 35 -3.71 -14.99 -8.23
N LEU A 36 -4.22 -13.82 -8.59
CA LEU A 36 -5.50 -13.30 -8.14
C LEU A 36 -6.48 -13.27 -9.32
N LEU A 37 -7.02 -14.43 -9.69
CA LEU A 37 -7.92 -14.58 -10.83
C LEU A 37 -9.17 -13.69 -10.75
N GLN A 38 -9.66 -13.38 -9.55
CA GLN A 38 -10.79 -12.46 -9.35
C GLN A 38 -10.50 -11.03 -9.86
N TYR A 39 -9.22 -10.69 -10.00
CA TYR A 39 -8.73 -9.40 -10.49
C TYR A 39 -8.07 -9.50 -11.86
N ALA A 40 -8.15 -10.64 -12.55
CA ALA A 40 -7.60 -10.80 -13.89
C ALA A 40 -8.09 -9.71 -14.86
N GLY A 41 -7.13 -9.09 -15.55
CA GLY A 41 -7.35 -7.98 -16.48
C GLY A 41 -7.79 -6.67 -15.83
N LYS A 42 -7.75 -6.54 -14.50
CA LYS A 42 -8.25 -5.37 -13.79
C LYS A 42 -7.12 -4.52 -13.23
N ARG A 43 -7.41 -3.22 -13.18
CA ARG A 43 -6.69 -2.24 -12.36
C ARG A 43 -7.38 -2.12 -11.02
N VAL A 44 -6.66 -2.42 -9.95
CA VAL A 44 -7.23 -2.55 -8.60
C VAL A 44 -6.58 -1.54 -7.65
N ARG A 45 -7.40 -0.84 -6.86
CA ARG A 45 -6.90 0.06 -5.82
C ARG A 45 -6.35 -0.75 -4.64
N CYS A 46 -5.15 -0.42 -4.20
CA CYS A 46 -4.45 -1.03 -3.09
C CYS A 46 -4.04 0.04 -2.08
N ALA A 47 -4.19 -0.27 -0.79
CA ALA A 47 -3.72 0.52 0.33
C ALA A 47 -2.74 -0.32 1.15
N VAL A 48 -1.51 0.16 1.28
CA VAL A 48 -0.46 -0.44 2.10
C VAL A 48 -0.24 0.46 3.31
N ILE A 49 -0.56 -0.05 4.49
CA ILE A 49 -0.51 0.70 5.74
C ILE A 49 0.53 0.09 6.65
N VAL A 50 1.46 0.91 7.15
CA VAL A 50 2.42 0.51 8.16
C VAL A 50 1.89 0.97 9.52
N VAL A 51 1.82 0.02 10.44
CA VAL A 51 1.23 0.21 11.76
C VAL A 51 2.29 -0.12 12.79
N GLU A 52 2.51 0.79 13.72
CA GLU A 52 3.28 0.49 14.92
C GLU A 52 2.40 -0.25 15.92
N SER A 53 2.97 -1.29 16.52
CA SER A 53 2.31 -2.10 17.53
C SER A 53 3.14 -2.18 18.81
N LYS A 54 2.44 -2.07 19.94
CA LYS A 54 2.96 -2.35 21.28
C LYS A 54 2.24 -3.58 21.82
N ASP A 55 2.98 -4.59 22.27
CA ASP A 55 2.43 -5.85 22.79
C ASP A 55 1.41 -6.52 21.85
N ARG A 56 1.70 -6.51 20.54
CA ARG A 56 0.85 -7.01 19.43
C ARG A 56 -0.46 -6.24 19.21
N ILE A 57 -0.65 -5.14 19.91
CA ILE A 57 -1.79 -4.23 19.75
C ILE A 57 -1.36 -3.07 18.86
N PRO A 58 -2.08 -2.77 17.76
CA PRO A 58 -1.80 -1.62 16.92
C PRO A 58 -2.08 -0.33 17.69
N VAL A 59 -1.09 0.57 17.77
CA VAL A 59 -1.18 1.83 18.51
C VAL A 59 -1.20 3.04 17.59
N GLU A 60 -0.52 2.97 16.45
CA GLU A 60 -0.39 4.10 15.53
C GLU A 60 -0.24 3.64 14.08
N ILE A 61 -0.82 4.40 13.15
CA ILE A 61 -0.51 4.27 11.72
C ILE A 61 0.65 5.22 11.44
N VAL A 62 1.82 4.67 11.14
CA VAL A 62 3.03 5.46 10.88
C VAL A 62 3.18 5.82 9.41
N LYS A 63 2.53 5.08 8.49
CA LYS A 63 2.58 5.35 7.05
C LYS A 63 1.39 4.76 6.32
N SER A 64 0.92 5.48 5.31
CA SER A 64 -0.12 5.04 4.38
C SER A 64 0.33 5.26 2.95
N GLN A 65 0.22 4.23 2.11
CA GLN A 65 0.50 4.30 0.68
C GLN A 65 -0.70 3.78 -0.10
N TYR A 66 -1.10 4.53 -1.12
CA TYR A 66 -2.27 4.23 -1.95
C TYR A 66 -1.84 4.09 -3.40
N SER A 67 -1.84 2.87 -3.91
CA SER A 67 -1.37 2.54 -5.26
C SER A 67 -2.38 1.73 -6.06
N TYR A 68 -2.19 1.65 -7.36
CA TYR A 68 -2.90 0.70 -8.20
C TYR A 68 -2.06 -0.56 -8.43
N LEU A 69 -2.68 -1.73 -8.31
CA LEU A 69 -2.13 -2.99 -8.79
C LEU A 69 -2.77 -3.32 -10.13
N LEU A 70 -1.95 -3.54 -11.15
CA LEU A 70 -2.41 -3.87 -12.49
C LEU A 70 -2.20 -5.35 -12.75
N PHE A 71 -3.29 -6.06 -13.03
CA PHE A 71 -3.26 -7.51 -13.26
C PHE A 71 -3.43 -7.83 -14.75
N ASP A 72 -2.66 -8.80 -15.23
CA ASP A 72 -2.82 -9.37 -16.57
C ASP A 72 -4.09 -10.24 -16.65
N SER A 73 -4.42 -10.72 -17.86
CA SER A 73 -5.58 -11.59 -18.10
C SER A 73 -5.52 -12.94 -17.36
N ASN A 74 -4.37 -13.31 -16.80
CA ASN A 74 -4.18 -14.51 -16.00
C ASN A 74 -4.18 -14.23 -14.48
N GLY A 75 -4.48 -13.00 -14.06
CA GLY A 75 -4.51 -12.59 -12.65
C GLY A 75 -3.13 -12.44 -12.03
N ARG A 76 -2.07 -12.28 -12.82
CA ARG A 76 -0.71 -11.99 -12.35
C ARG A 76 -0.47 -10.49 -12.34
N LEU A 77 0.35 -10.02 -11.40
CA LEU A 77 0.75 -8.62 -11.39
C LEU A 77 1.62 -8.35 -12.63
N LEU A 78 1.32 -7.28 -13.36
CA LEU A 78 2.12 -6.87 -14.52
C LEU A 78 3.48 -6.31 -14.07
N MET A 79 4.54 -6.70 -14.79
CA MET A 79 5.96 -6.39 -14.49
C MET A 79 6.32 -4.91 -14.48
N GLU A 80 5.48 -4.03 -15.03
CA GLU A 80 5.68 -2.57 -14.95
C GLU A 80 5.68 -2.07 -13.49
N TRP A 81 5.20 -2.89 -12.55
CA TRP A 81 5.36 -2.69 -11.11
C TRP A 81 6.66 -3.35 -10.62
N ASP A 82 7.82 -2.82 -11.05
CA ASP A 82 9.12 -3.39 -10.68
C ASP A 82 9.32 -3.35 -9.14
N GLU A 83 9.86 -4.40 -8.52
CA GLU A 83 10.09 -4.48 -7.07
C GLU A 83 10.94 -3.28 -6.60
N LYS A 84 11.85 -2.83 -7.48
CA LYS A 84 12.65 -1.61 -7.29
C LYS A 84 11.82 -0.35 -7.30
N GLU A 85 10.83 -0.21 -8.18
CA GLU A 85 9.97 0.97 -8.19
C GLU A 85 9.00 0.97 -7.00
N ALA A 86 8.49 -0.19 -6.60
CA ALA A 86 7.68 -0.34 -5.39
C ALA A 86 8.49 0.04 -4.14
N ARG A 87 9.75 -0.43 -4.05
CA ARG A 87 10.69 -0.02 -3.01
C ARG A 87 11.05 1.45 -3.10
N LEU A 88 11.37 1.98 -4.28
CA LEU A 88 11.68 3.40 -4.46
C LEU A 88 10.49 4.27 -4.12
N ALA A 89 9.25 3.89 -4.42
CA ALA A 89 8.06 4.61 -3.99
C ALA A 89 7.87 4.53 -2.47
N MET A 90 8.23 3.41 -1.85
CA MET A 90 8.25 3.26 -0.40
C MET A 90 9.37 4.08 0.25
N ASP A 91 10.55 4.14 -0.36
CA ASP A 91 11.72 4.85 0.13
C ASP A 91 11.57 6.37 -0.10
N MET A 92 11.08 6.81 -1.27
CA MET A 92 10.79 8.23 -1.60
C MET A 92 9.68 8.86 -0.75
N LEU A 93 8.91 8.06 -0.04
CA LEU A 93 7.96 8.51 0.99
C LEU A 93 8.69 8.63 2.35
N GLU A 94 9.91 9.15 2.36
CA GLU A 94 10.77 9.29 3.55
C GLU A 94 10.03 9.92 4.75
N PRO A 95 10.46 9.60 5.98
CA PRO A 95 9.77 10.00 7.20
C PRO A 95 9.82 11.52 7.35
N VAL A 96 8.71 12.12 7.79
CA VAL A 96 8.75 13.42 8.45
C VAL A 96 9.45 13.20 9.80
N THR A 97 10.78 13.12 9.79
CA THR A 97 11.71 13.28 10.91
C THR A 97 13.14 12.95 10.45
N ALA A 98 13.78 13.88 9.76
CA ALA A 98 15.21 14.20 9.91
C ALA A 98 15.57 15.32 8.93
N ASP A 99 16.19 16.38 9.46
CA ASP A 99 16.97 17.34 8.69
C ASP A 99 17.91 16.59 7.74
N ILE A 100 17.75 16.80 6.43
CA ILE A 100 18.84 16.56 5.49
C ILE A 100 18.91 17.75 4.54
N ASP A 101 19.91 18.56 4.85
CA ASP A 101 20.48 19.62 4.04
C ASP A 101 20.70 19.17 2.58
N LYS A 102 20.34 20.06 1.65
CA LYS A 102 20.84 20.17 0.27
C LYS A 102 21.09 18.85 -0.48
N GLN A 103 20.09 18.42 -1.24
CA GLN A 103 20.37 17.80 -2.53
C GLN A 103 19.44 18.35 -3.60
N VAL A 104 20.04 18.94 -4.63
CA VAL A 104 19.36 19.46 -5.82
C VAL A 104 18.66 18.29 -6.50
N VAL A 105 17.36 18.15 -6.23
CA VAL A 105 16.50 17.14 -6.89
C VAL A 105 16.31 17.55 -8.34
N ASP A 106 16.99 16.82 -9.23
CA ASP A 106 16.97 16.95 -10.68
C ASP A 106 15.55 17.19 -11.22
N ALA A 107 15.37 18.24 -12.03
CA ALA A 107 14.08 18.66 -12.55
C ALA A 107 13.39 17.56 -13.39
N ARG A 108 14.14 16.59 -13.94
CA ARG A 108 13.58 15.42 -14.64
C ARG A 108 12.87 14.43 -13.69
N HIS A 109 13.36 14.28 -12.46
CA HIS A 109 12.72 13.48 -11.42
C HIS A 109 11.36 14.07 -11.00
N LYS A 110 11.17 15.39 -11.07
CA LYS A 110 9.89 16.02 -10.71
C LYS A 110 8.77 15.71 -11.72
N PHE A 111 9.08 15.63 -13.02
CA PHE A 111 8.09 15.26 -14.04
C PHE A 111 7.75 13.77 -14.01
N ALA A 112 8.75 12.90 -13.83
CA ALA A 112 8.54 11.48 -13.60
C ALA A 112 7.66 11.26 -12.35
N ARG A 113 7.96 11.92 -11.21
CA ARG A 113 7.13 11.87 -10.00
C ARG A 113 5.69 12.33 -10.22
N LYS A 114 5.46 13.41 -10.97
CA LYS A 114 4.11 13.94 -11.21
C LYS A 114 3.29 13.02 -12.11
N ARG A 115 3.94 12.40 -13.10
CA ARG A 115 3.32 11.40 -13.97
C ARG A 115 3.06 10.10 -13.23
N TYR A 116 4.02 9.64 -12.42
CA TYR A 116 3.91 8.47 -11.56
C TYR A 116 2.78 8.59 -10.53
N ALA A 117 2.71 9.73 -9.83
CA ALA A 117 1.67 10.01 -8.86
C ALA A 117 0.27 10.10 -9.49
N ARG A 118 0.17 10.52 -10.76
CA ARG A 118 -1.09 10.60 -11.49
C ARG A 118 -1.52 9.26 -12.12
N GLU A 119 -0.56 8.47 -12.57
CA GLU A 119 -0.81 7.21 -13.28
C GLU A 119 -0.87 6.00 -12.32
N TYR A 120 -0.21 6.02 -11.17
CA TYR A 120 -0.02 4.85 -10.30
C TYR A 120 -0.44 5.03 -8.84
N LEU A 121 -0.61 6.28 -8.37
CA LEU A 121 -1.16 6.56 -7.04
C LEU A 121 -2.63 7.00 -7.17
N TRP A 122 -3.40 6.75 -6.12
CA TRP A 122 -4.76 7.27 -5.98
C TRP A 122 -4.91 7.93 -4.61
N GLN A 123 -5.86 8.85 -4.50
CA GLN A 123 -6.20 9.46 -3.22
C GLN A 123 -7.46 8.78 -2.67
N PRO A 124 -7.44 8.28 -1.42
CA PRO A 124 -8.63 7.76 -0.78
C PRO A 124 -9.61 8.88 -0.46
N SER A 125 -10.89 8.54 -0.40
CA SER A 125 -11.88 9.40 0.27
C SER A 125 -11.75 9.27 1.78
N SER A 126 -12.22 10.28 2.52
CA SER A 126 -12.24 10.23 3.99
C SER A 126 -12.98 9.01 4.54
N GLU A 127 -14.00 8.52 3.81
CA GLU A 127 -14.75 7.30 4.16
C GLU A 127 -13.87 6.05 4.10
N ILE A 128 -13.03 5.93 3.05
CA ILE A 128 -12.09 4.82 2.90
C ILE A 128 -11.01 4.88 3.98
N GLU A 129 -10.48 6.07 4.27
CA GLU A 129 -9.49 6.23 5.35
C GLU A 129 -10.09 5.86 6.72
N ALA A 130 -11.32 6.29 7.00
CA ALA A 130 -12.03 5.92 8.21
C ALA A 130 -12.26 4.40 8.29
N ALA A 131 -12.63 3.77 7.17
CA ALA A 131 -12.79 2.31 7.10
C ALA A 131 -11.48 1.57 7.34
N ILE A 132 -10.36 2.04 6.78
CA ILE A 132 -9.01 1.48 7.01
C ILE A 132 -8.63 1.63 8.49
N ARG A 133 -8.83 2.82 9.07
CA ARG A 133 -8.56 3.10 10.47
C ARG A 133 -9.38 2.18 11.39
N LYS A 134 -10.67 2.02 11.10
CA LYS A 134 -11.56 1.08 11.80
C LYS A 134 -11.11 -0.37 11.63
N ALA A 135 -10.65 -0.78 10.46
CA ALA A 135 -10.14 -2.14 10.24
C ALA A 135 -8.84 -2.43 11.00
N ILE A 136 -8.01 -1.41 11.23
CA ILE A 136 -6.74 -1.51 11.95
C ILE A 136 -6.97 -1.49 13.47
N PHE A 137 -7.72 -0.51 13.97
CA PHE A 137 -7.89 -0.27 15.41
C PHE A 137 -9.17 -0.87 15.98
N GLY A 138 -10.19 -1.14 15.18
CA GLY A 138 -11.53 -1.56 15.64
C GLY A 138 -11.60 -2.92 16.32
N ARG A 139 -10.51 -3.71 16.37
CA ARG A 139 -10.41 -4.87 17.27
C ARG A 139 -10.12 -4.50 18.73
N LEU A 140 -9.76 -3.26 19.03
CA LEU A 140 -9.50 -2.79 20.40
C LEU A 140 -10.76 -2.70 21.27
N GLU A 141 -11.96 -2.68 20.67
CA GLU A 141 -13.22 -2.50 21.42
C GLU A 141 -13.87 -3.81 21.91
N THR A 142 -13.28 -4.98 21.61
CA THR A 142 -13.84 -6.28 22.02
C THR A 142 -12.95 -6.98 23.02
N SER A 143 -12.67 -6.35 24.17
CA SER A 143 -12.21 -7.03 25.39
C SER A 143 -12.32 -6.09 26.60
N ARG A 144 -13.55 -5.86 27.06
CA ARG A 144 -13.85 -5.58 28.47
C ARG A 144 -15.20 -6.23 28.80
N SER A 145 -15.14 -7.52 29.13
CA SER A 145 -16.12 -8.19 29.99
C SER A 145 -15.69 -8.03 31.44
#